data_AF-A0A1F5CQT4-F1
#
_entry.id   AF-A0A1F5CQT4-F1
#
_cell.length_a   1.000
_cell.length_b   1.000
_cell.length_c   1.000
_cell.angle_alpha   90.00
_cell.angle_beta   90.00
_cell.angle_gamma   90.00
#
_symmetry.space_group_name_H-M   'P 1'
#
loop_
_entity.id
_entity.type
_entity.pdbx_description
1 polymer ?
#
loop_
_entity_poly.entity_id
_entity_poly.type
_entity_poly.pdbx_seq_one_letter_code
_entity_poly.pdbx_strand_id
1 'polypeptide(L)' 'MGNVRTDQIKRTARELVRRFPDKFTANFDENKRLTSLLLEGATTKIRNQIAGYITRYLASEEIEDESEEIEEAQEEGESS' A
#
# COMPACT_ATOMS: atom_id res chain seq x y z
N MET A 1 -4.54 -8.41 20.65
CA MET A 1 -4.69 -9.49 19.64
C MET A 1 -5.28 -8.88 18.38
N GLY A 2 -4.55 -8.06 17.64
CA GLY A 2 -3.36 -8.45 16.88
C GLY A 2 -3.79 -8.54 15.41
N ASN A 3 -4.21 -7.41 14.85
CA ASN A 3 -4.76 -7.29 13.49
C ASN A 3 -3.62 -7.35 12.44
N VAL A 4 -2.66 -8.28 12.62
CA VAL A 4 -1.44 -8.41 11.82
C VAL A 4 -1.75 -8.61 10.33
N ARG A 5 -2.88 -9.26 10.02
CA ARG A 5 -3.35 -9.41 8.63
C ARG A 5 -3.73 -8.08 7.98
N THR A 6 -4.23 -7.10 8.74
CA THR A 6 -4.49 -5.76 8.17
C THR A 6 -3.22 -5.00 7.86
N ASP A 7 -2.11 -5.28 8.56
CA ASP A 7 -0.84 -4.61 8.33
C ASP A 7 -0.22 -5.01 6.98
N GLN A 8 -0.22 -6.32 6.68
CA GLN A 8 0.20 -6.83 5.36
C GLN A 8 -0.64 -6.24 4.22
N ILE A 9 -1.96 -6.10 4.39
CA ILE A 9 -2.85 -5.49 3.39
C ILE A 9 -2.43 -4.04 3.10
N LYS A 10 -2.18 -3.25 4.15
CA LYS A 10 -1.76 -1.85 4.02
C LYS A 10 -0.39 -1.73 3.36
N ARG A 11 0.56 -2.57 3.79
CA ARG A 11 1.92 -2.58 3.23
C ARG A 11 1.91 -2.91 1.74
N THR A 12 1.22 -3.98 1.35
CA THR A 12 1.09 -4.37 -0.07
C THR A 12 0.37 -3.29 -0.87
N ALA A 13 -0.69 -2.68 -0.33
CA ALA A 13 -1.40 -1.60 -1.01
C ALA A 13 -0.50 -0.38 -1.26
N ARG A 14 0.26 0.06 -0.25
CA ARG A 14 1.24 1.14 -0.38
C ARG A 14 2.32 0.80 -1.40
N GLU A 15 2.86 -0.41 -1.37
CA GLU A 15 3.88 -0.87 -2.31
C GLU A 15 3.36 -0.88 -3.76
N LEU A 16 2.13 -1.35 -3.97
CA LEU A 16 1.49 -1.36 -5.28
C LEU A 16 1.28 0.06 -5.84
N VAL A 17 0.82 0.99 -5.01
CA VAL A 17 0.65 2.39 -5.40
C VAL A 17 2.01 3.06 -5.66
N ARG A 18 3.01 2.82 -4.81
CA ARG A 18 4.38 3.34 -5.03
C ARG A 18 5.00 2.81 -6.32
N ARG A 19 4.75 1.55 -6.68
CA ARG A 19 5.32 0.92 -7.87
C ARG A 19 4.56 1.25 -9.16
N PHE A 20 3.26 1.51 -9.06
CA PHE A 20 2.38 1.79 -10.20
C PHE A 20 1.43 2.96 -9.92
N PRO A 21 1.93 4.17 -9.61
CA PRO A 21 1.09 5.30 -9.22
C PRO A 21 0.11 5.70 -10.32
N ASP A 22 0.51 5.61 -11.59
CA ASP A 22 -0.33 5.97 -12.75
C ASP A 22 -1.44 4.95 -13.06
N LYS A 23 -1.39 3.76 -12.46
CA LYS A 23 -2.35 2.68 -12.73
C LYS A 23 -3.51 2.70 -11.76
N PHE A 24 -3.28 3.11 -10.52
CA PHE A 24 -4.31 3.13 -9.49
C PHE A 24 -5.04 4.47 -9.48
N THR A 25 -6.36 4.43 -9.29
CA THR A 25 -7.22 5.62 -9.33
C THR A 25 -8.15 5.62 -8.13
N ALA A 26 -8.98 6.65 -7.97
CA ALA A 26 -10.06 6.64 -6.97
C ALA A 26 -11.23 5.69 -7.35
N ASN A 27 -11.08 4.86 -8.39
CA ASN A 27 -12.11 3.93 -8.84
C ASN A 27 -11.87 2.51 -8.30
N PHE A 28 -12.80 2.03 -7.47
CA PHE A 28 -12.71 0.70 -6.85
C PHE A 28 -12.70 -0.45 -7.87
N ASP A 29 -13.50 -0.36 -8.94
CA ASP A 29 -13.62 -1.45 -9.92
C ASP A 29 -12.33 -1.63 -10.75
N GLU A 30 -11.69 -0.52 -11.13
CA GLU A 30 -10.37 -0.55 -11.78
C GLU A 30 -9.31 -1.12 -10.84
N ASN A 31 -9.24 -0.59 -9.61
CA ASN A 31 -8.28 -1.03 -8.60
C ASN A 31 -8.42 -2.53 -8.29
N LYS A 32 -9.64 -3.05 -8.25
CA LYS A 32 -9.94 -4.47 -8.03
C LYS A 32 -9.46 -5.35 -9.18
N ARG A 33 -9.66 -4.92 -10.44
CA ARG A 33 -9.15 -5.66 -11.60
C ARG A 33 -7.62 -5.68 -11.60
N LEU A 34 -6.98 -4.54 -11.34
CA LEU A 34 -5.53 -4.42 -11.26
C LEU A 34 -4.95 -5.27 -10.13
N THR A 35 -5.49 -5.19 -8.92
CA THR A 35 -5.06 -6.06 -7.81
C THR A 35 -5.29 -7.53 -8.11
N SER A 36 -6.33 -7.90 -8.86
CA SER A 36 -6.53 -9.29 -9.28
C SER A 36 -5.49 -9.79 -10.27
N LEU A 37 -4.97 -8.92 -11.14
CA LEU A 37 -3.91 -9.25 -12.09
C LEU A 37 -2.53 -9.27 -11.41
N LEU A 38 -2.29 -8.35 -10.47
CA LEU A 38 -1.00 -8.20 -9.80
C LEU A 38 -0.80 -9.21 -8.65
N LEU A 39 -1.90 -9.67 -8.03
CA LEU A 39 -1.88 -10.58 -6.88
C LEU A 39 -2.56 -11.91 -7.22
N GLU A 40 -1.92 -12.70 -8.08
CA GLU A 40 -2.44 -14.03 -8.49
C GLU A 40 -2.49 -15.05 -7.33
N GLY A 41 -1.74 -14.83 -6.26
CA GLY A 41 -1.72 -15.68 -5.05
C GLY A 41 -2.65 -15.22 -3.91
N ALA A 42 -3.30 -14.07 -4.03
CA ALA A 42 -4.13 -13.53 -2.95
C ALA A 42 -5.58 -14.00 -3.04
N THR A 43 -6.19 -14.28 -1.89
CA THR A 43 -7.62 -14.61 -1.83
C THR A 43 -8.48 -13.41 -2.23
N THR A 44 -9.69 -13.67 -2.74
CA THR A 44 -10.66 -12.63 -3.12
C THR A 44 -10.93 -11.62 -2.00
N LYS A 45 -10.95 -12.05 -0.74
CA LYS A 45 -11.12 -11.14 0.41
C LYS A 45 -9.95 -10.15 0.52
N ILE A 46 -8.72 -10.63 0.43
CA ILE A 46 -7.51 -9.80 0.51
C ILE A 46 -7.48 -8.80 -0.64
N ARG A 47 -7.76 -9.23 -1.87
CA ARG A 47 -7.82 -8.34 -3.04
C ARG A 47 -8.84 -7.21 -2.86
N ASN A 48 -10.04 -7.53 -2.38
CA ASN A 48 -11.06 -6.52 -2.10
C ASN A 48 -10.63 -5.55 -1.00
N GLN A 49 -9.94 -6.03 0.04
CA GLN A 49 -9.42 -5.18 1.11
C GLN A 49 -8.30 -4.26 0.61
N ILE A 50 -7.39 -4.76 -0.23
CA ILE A 50 -6.31 -3.97 -0.84
C ILE A 50 -6.92 -2.92 -1.77
N ALA A 51 -7.81 -3.31 -2.69
CA ALA A 51 -8.48 -2.37 -3.59
C ALA A 51 -9.24 -1.28 -2.83
N GLY A 52 -9.93 -1.65 -1.74
CA GLY A 52 -10.61 -0.71 -0.86
C GLY A 52 -9.64 0.24 -0.14
N TYR A 53 -8.51 -0.28 0.34
CA TYR A 53 -7.48 0.55 0.97
C TYR A 53 -6.84 1.51 -0.03
N ILE A 54 -6.49 1.06 -1.24
CA ILE A 54 -5.95 1.90 -2.31
C ILE A 54 -6.94 3.01 -2.66
N THR A 55 -8.22 2.67 -2.84
CA THR A 55 -9.27 3.65 -3.15
C THR A 55 -9.37 4.70 -2.04
N ARG A 56 -9.32 4.27 -0.77
CA ARG A 56 -9.33 5.18 0.39
C ARG A 56 -8.06 6.02 0.48
N TYR A 57 -6.91 5.43 0.18
CA TYR A 57 -5.60 6.08 0.18
C TYR A 57 -5.51 7.17 -0.91
N LEU A 58 -6.11 6.94 -2.09
CA LEU A 58 -6.14 7.92 -3.17
C LEU A 58 -7.27 8.95 -3.02
N ALA A 59 -8.41 8.58 -2.42
CA ALA A 59 -9.53 9.49 -2.20
C ALA A 59 -9.34 10.43 -0.99
N SER A 60 -8.51 10.02 -0.02
CA SER A 60 -8.02 10.91 1.04
C SER A 60 -6.67 11.46 0.56
N GLU A 61 -6.69 12.57 -0.18
CA GLU A 61 -5.53 13.11 -0.91
C GLU A 61 -4.27 13.45 -0.06
N GLU A 62 -4.28 13.35 1.27
CA GLU A 62 -3.12 13.70 2.10
C GLU A 62 -3.03 12.80 3.34
N ILE A 63 -2.09 11.86 3.34
CA ILE A 63 -1.22 11.58 4.51
C ILE A 63 0.17 11.32 3.92
N GLU A 64 0.86 12.44 3.66
CA GLU A 64 2.24 12.73 4.09
C GLU A 64 2.99 11.56 4.76
N ASP A 65 4.24 11.38 4.34
CA ASP A 65 5.35 10.93 5.19
C ASP A 65 5.29 9.52 5.82
N GLU A 66 5.71 8.53 5.03
CA GLU A 66 6.57 7.45 5.54
C GLU A 66 7.94 7.52 4.81
N SER A 67 8.38 8.76 4.55
CA SER A 67 9.74 9.15 4.17
C SER A 67 10.67 9.18 5.39
N GLU A 68 10.13 9.36 6.60
CA GLU A 68 10.95 9.71 7.77
C GLU A 68 11.58 8.51 8.52
N GLU A 69 11.05 7.29 8.43
CA GLU A 69 11.54 6.19 9.32
C GLU A 69 12.70 5.35 8.74
N ILE A 70 13.10 5.55 7.48
CA ILE A 70 14.22 4.79 6.87
C ILE A 70 15.51 5.64 6.77
N GLU A 71 15.41 6.97 6.76
CA GLU A 71 16.57 7.85 6.61
C GLU A 71 17.36 8.03 7.93
N GLU A 72 16.69 8.03 9.09
CA GLU A 72 17.36 8.12 10.41
C GLU A 72 18.19 6.88 10.77
N ALA A 73 17.86 5.70 10.22
CA ALA A 73 18.58 4.46 10.55
C ALA A 73 19.93 4.32 9.81
N GLN A 74 20.20 5.16 8.80
CA GLN A 74 21.45 5.10 8.02
C GLN A 74 22.47 6.17 8.44
N GLU A 75 22.05 7.26 9.10
CA GLU A 75 22.96 8.39 9.40
C GLU A 75 23.70 8.24 10.75
N GLU A 76 23.18 7.47 11.71
CA GLU A 76 23.87 7.23 13.00
C GLU A 76 25.02 6.20 12.93
N GLY A 77 25.26 5.58 11.76
CA GLY A 77 26.32 4.60 11.55
C GLY A 77 27.68 5.17 11.12
N GLU A 78 27.75 6.45 10.75
CA GLU A 78 28.94 7.05 10.11
C GLU A 78 29.71 8.05 10.97
N SER A 79 29.27 8.32 12.20
CA SER A 79 30.01 9.16 13.16
C SER A 79 30.80 8.28 14.14
N SER A 80 31.92 7.75 13.66
CA SER A 80 33.06 7.29 14.49
C SER A 80 33.84 8.46 15.07
#